data_AF-A0A952NP83-F1
#
_entry.id   AF-A0A952NP83-F1
#
_cell.length_a   1.000
_cell.length_b   1.000
_cell.length_c   1.000
_cell.angle_alpha   90.00
_cell.angle_beta   90.00
_cell.angle_gamma   90.00
#
_symmetry.space_group_name_H-M   'P 1'
#
loop_
_entity.id
_entity.type
_entity.pdbx_description
1 polymer ?
#
loop_
_entity_poly.entity_id
_entity_poly.type
_entity_poly.pdbx_seq_one_letter_code
_entity_poly.pdbx_strand_id
1 'polypeptide(L)'
;MKAHHQGLLGLTLLFAVLTLLPATGQAGADEPRSCVDKLADGENRLKVKINKTALEKMFRGLRKFRSVVTQKNILLVDYSKNSKVRRGYVIDVNACDVLAHEYVAHGGTVYNPVLVRHGDPEHDGLLDKCVHRDGSRKNMTRPGFYVTRGCHMTQKNFPLVTGVCGGVKIWGLEKRNDDAWAGGVVLHEHEGMFEGDKVKPEGQGCPIFAPGRLKDLMKFEIFQGALVYLYVPQCGPA
;
A
#
# COMPACT_ATOMS: atom_id res chain seq x y z
N MET A 1 -40.54 18.96 61.30
CA MET A 1 -41.59 19.36 60.32
C MET A 1 -41.39 18.48 59.09
N LYS A 2 -42.21 17.43 58.90
CA LYS A 2 -43.30 17.29 57.88
C LYS A 2 -42.81 17.72 56.47
N ALA A 3 -42.91 16.94 55.38
CA ALA A 3 -44.01 16.06 54.99
C ALA A 3 -43.65 14.99 53.92
N HIS A 4 -44.56 14.01 53.82
CA HIS A 4 -44.78 12.97 52.82
C HIS A 4 -44.89 13.42 51.35
N HIS A 5 -44.67 12.50 50.40
CA HIS A 5 -45.42 12.22 49.15
C HIS A 5 -44.96 10.82 48.64
N GLN A 6 -45.71 9.70 48.73
CA GLN A 6 -46.81 9.23 47.83
C GLN A 6 -46.61 9.67 46.37
N GLY A 7 -46.53 8.85 45.33
CA GLY A 7 -46.84 7.44 45.07
C GLY A 7 -47.38 7.39 43.63
N LEU A 8 -46.97 6.43 42.78
CA LEU A 8 -47.75 6.02 41.59
C LEU A 8 -47.20 4.71 41.01
N LEU A 9 -47.94 3.61 41.22
CA LEU A 9 -47.78 2.36 40.51
C LEU A 9 -48.55 2.46 39.18
N GLY A 10 -47.82 2.47 38.06
CA GLY A 10 -48.39 2.31 36.72
C GLY A 10 -48.35 0.85 36.31
N LEU A 11 -49.53 0.24 36.21
CA LEU A 11 -49.74 -1.13 35.71
C LEU A 11 -49.84 -1.08 34.19
N THR A 12 -48.83 -1.57 33.46
CA THR A 12 -48.84 -1.62 32.00
C THR A 12 -49.29 -3.00 31.52
N LEU A 13 -50.48 -3.07 30.91
CA LEU A 13 -50.97 -4.26 30.22
C LEU A 13 -50.12 -4.54 28.98
N LEU A 14 -49.50 -5.72 28.91
CA LEU A 14 -48.94 -6.28 27.67
C LEU A 14 -50.03 -7.01 26.88
N PHE A 15 -50.43 -6.46 25.74
CA PHE A 15 -51.15 -7.19 24.70
C PHE A 15 -50.13 -7.92 23.81
N ALA A 16 -50.04 -9.24 23.95
CA ALA A 16 -49.31 -10.09 23.01
C ALA A 16 -50.18 -10.33 21.76
N VAL A 17 -49.96 -9.53 20.71
CA VAL A 17 -50.53 -9.77 19.39
C VAL A 17 -49.59 -10.70 18.64
N LEU A 18 -49.98 -11.97 18.52
CA LEU A 18 -49.25 -13.01 17.80
C LEU A 18 -49.56 -12.90 16.30
N THR A 19 -48.83 -12.05 15.58
CA THR A 19 -48.91 -11.99 14.11
C THR A 19 -48.11 -13.13 13.48
N LEU A 20 -48.82 -14.11 12.91
CA LEU A 20 -48.27 -15.10 11.99
C LEU A 20 -47.83 -14.40 10.70
N LEU A 21 -46.54 -14.12 10.57
CA LEU A 21 -45.94 -13.64 9.33
C LEU A 21 -45.65 -14.81 8.40
N PRO A 22 -45.98 -14.72 7.10
CA PRO A 22 -45.63 -15.74 6.12
C PRO A 22 -44.11 -15.82 5.99
N ALA A 23 -43.58 -17.05 5.94
CA ALA A 23 -42.19 -17.33 5.66
C ALA A 23 -41.84 -16.82 4.25
N THR A 24 -41.33 -15.59 4.17
CA THR A 24 -40.70 -15.08 2.96
C THR A 24 -39.47 -15.94 2.68
N GLY A 25 -39.51 -16.67 1.56
CA GLY A 25 -38.39 -17.45 1.07
C GLY A 25 -37.12 -16.62 1.11
N GLN A 26 -36.12 -17.14 1.82
CA GLN A 26 -34.77 -16.60 1.82
C GLN A 26 -34.23 -16.75 0.39
N ALA A 27 -34.43 -15.72 -0.43
CA ALA A 27 -33.54 -15.44 -1.54
C ALA A 27 -32.14 -15.45 -0.93
N GLY A 28 -31.31 -16.41 -1.35
CA GLY A 28 -29.94 -16.53 -0.88
C GLY A 28 -29.28 -15.17 -1.03
N ALA A 29 -29.12 -14.47 0.08
CA ALA A 29 -28.35 -13.24 0.10
C ALA A 29 -26.95 -13.68 -0.29
N ASP A 30 -26.55 -13.37 -1.53
CA ASP A 30 -25.18 -13.56 -2.00
C ASP A 30 -24.26 -13.08 -0.88
N GLU A 31 -23.46 -14.00 -0.32
CA GLU A 31 -22.55 -13.65 0.76
C GLU A 31 -21.74 -12.43 0.33
N PRO A 32 -21.55 -11.42 1.19
CA PRO A 32 -20.80 -10.23 0.83
C PRO A 32 -19.42 -10.64 0.30
N ARG A 33 -19.21 -10.47 -1.02
CA ARG A 33 -17.95 -10.81 -1.66
C ARG A 33 -16.80 -10.14 -0.91
N SER A 34 -15.75 -10.91 -0.63
CA SER A 34 -14.61 -10.40 0.11
C SER A 34 -13.96 -9.24 -0.66
N CYS A 35 -13.40 -8.28 0.07
CA CYS A 35 -12.66 -7.15 -0.50
C CYS A 35 -11.57 -7.61 -1.49
N VAL A 36 -10.95 -8.76 -1.19
CA VAL A 36 -9.94 -9.39 -2.04
C VAL A 36 -10.53 -9.78 -3.39
N ASP A 37 -11.69 -10.43 -3.42
CA ASP A 37 -12.30 -10.87 -4.68
C ASP A 37 -12.73 -9.67 -5.52
N LYS A 38 -13.36 -8.66 -4.92
CA LYS A 38 -13.76 -7.42 -5.63
C LYS A 38 -12.56 -6.74 -6.29
N LEU A 39 -11.47 -6.54 -5.55
CA LEU A 39 -10.26 -5.90 -6.06
C LEU A 39 -9.53 -6.78 -7.11
N ALA A 40 -9.55 -8.10 -6.95
CA ALA A 40 -8.95 -9.03 -7.91
C ALA A 40 -9.71 -9.06 -9.24
N ASP A 41 -11.04 -9.01 -9.19
CA ASP A 41 -11.92 -9.04 -10.35
C ASP A 41 -11.99 -7.69 -11.08
N GLY A 42 -11.47 -6.62 -10.47
CA GLY A 42 -11.50 -5.27 -11.03
C GLY A 42 -12.81 -4.53 -10.74
N GLU A 43 -13.57 -4.97 -9.73
CA GLU A 43 -14.77 -4.32 -9.22
C GLU A 43 -14.43 -3.10 -8.35
N ASN A 44 -13.70 -2.17 -8.94
CA ASN A 44 -13.31 -0.88 -8.36
C ASN A 44 -13.54 0.25 -9.38
N ARG A 45 -13.42 1.49 -8.94
CA ARG A 45 -13.73 2.67 -9.75
C ARG A 45 -12.81 2.82 -10.97
N LEU A 46 -11.58 2.33 -10.90
CA LEU A 46 -10.61 2.41 -11.99
C LEU A 46 -10.67 1.20 -12.94
N LYS A 47 -11.50 0.20 -12.63
CA LYS A 47 -11.64 -1.05 -13.41
C LYS A 47 -10.31 -1.81 -13.58
N VAL A 48 -9.42 -1.72 -12.59
CA VAL A 48 -8.09 -2.36 -12.65
C VAL A 48 -8.08 -3.65 -11.83
N LYS A 49 -7.51 -4.70 -12.40
CA LYS A 49 -7.32 -5.98 -11.69
C LYS A 49 -6.02 -6.00 -10.91
N ILE A 50 -6.07 -6.48 -9.68
CA ILE A 50 -4.90 -6.64 -8.81
C ILE A 50 -4.63 -8.13 -8.60
N ASN A 51 -3.36 -8.52 -8.50
CA ASN A 51 -2.98 -9.90 -8.24
C ASN A 51 -3.61 -10.40 -6.91
N LYS A 52 -4.42 -11.46 -6.97
CA LYS A 52 -5.14 -12.00 -5.80
C LYS A 52 -4.20 -12.39 -4.67
N THR A 53 -3.11 -13.07 -4.98
CA THR A 53 -2.09 -13.46 -3.99
C THR A 53 -1.45 -12.25 -3.31
N ALA A 54 -1.21 -11.16 -4.06
CA ALA A 54 -0.72 -9.90 -3.50
C ALA A 54 -1.75 -9.31 -2.52
N LEU A 55 -3.03 -9.27 -2.89
CA LEU A 55 -4.11 -8.78 -2.03
C LEU A 55 -4.26 -9.62 -0.75
N GLU A 56 -4.28 -10.94 -0.85
CA GLU A 56 -4.41 -11.83 0.32
C GLU A 56 -3.27 -11.60 1.33
N LYS A 57 -2.04 -11.49 0.83
CA LYS A 57 -0.87 -11.15 1.66
C LYS A 57 -1.04 -9.74 2.25
N MET A 58 -1.42 -8.75 1.44
CA MET A 58 -1.66 -7.38 1.90
C MET A 58 -2.64 -7.32 3.07
N PHE A 59 -3.84 -7.92 2.93
CA PHE A 59 -4.86 -7.93 3.97
C PHE A 59 -4.43 -8.72 5.21
N ARG A 60 -3.61 -9.77 5.06
CA ARG A 60 -2.98 -10.46 6.19
C ARG A 60 -2.03 -9.55 6.95
N GLY A 61 -1.18 -8.81 6.23
CA GLY A 61 -0.27 -7.83 6.82
C GLY A 61 -1.01 -6.71 7.55
N LEU A 62 -2.07 -6.17 6.94
CA LEU A 62 -2.91 -5.15 7.57
C LEU A 62 -3.46 -5.61 8.93
N ARG A 63 -3.97 -6.85 9.01
CA ARG A 63 -4.43 -7.43 10.29
C ARG A 63 -3.29 -7.59 11.29
N LYS A 64 -2.14 -8.10 10.84
CA LYS A 64 -0.95 -8.33 11.67
C LYS A 64 -0.38 -7.03 12.26
N PHE A 65 -0.39 -5.94 11.49
CA PHE A 65 0.27 -4.67 11.84
C PHE A 65 -0.71 -3.54 12.19
N ARG A 66 -1.96 -3.88 12.53
CA ARG A 66 -3.00 -2.90 12.87
C ARG A 66 -2.65 -1.93 14.01
N SER A 67 -1.71 -2.30 14.88
CA SER A 67 -1.27 -1.44 15.99
C SER A 67 -0.31 -0.33 15.58
N VAL A 68 0.32 -0.43 14.40
CA VAL A 68 1.28 0.56 13.88
C VAL A 68 0.78 1.29 12.65
N VAL A 69 -0.16 0.70 11.91
CA VAL A 69 -0.83 1.32 10.76
C VAL A 69 -1.98 2.16 11.27
N THR A 70 -1.94 3.47 11.04
CA THR A 70 -2.97 4.43 11.49
C THR A 70 -3.85 4.93 10.36
N GLN A 71 -3.44 4.72 9.10
CA GLN A 71 -4.19 5.16 7.93
C GLN A 71 -4.98 4.01 7.30
N LYS A 72 -6.12 4.36 6.70
CA LYS A 72 -7.01 3.42 6.00
C LYS A 72 -6.51 3.12 4.60
N ASN A 73 -5.89 4.11 3.95
CA ASN A 73 -5.35 3.95 2.61
C ASN A 73 -4.00 3.23 2.65
N ILE A 74 -3.83 2.28 1.74
CA ILE A 74 -2.64 1.44 1.64
C ILE A 74 -1.99 1.66 0.27
N LEU A 75 -0.66 1.72 0.23
CA LEU A 75 0.09 1.65 -1.02
C LEU A 75 0.56 0.21 -1.26
N LEU A 76 0.04 -0.46 -2.29
CA LEU A 76 0.54 -1.73 -2.78
C LEU A 76 1.42 -1.47 -4.02
N VAL A 77 2.61 -2.06 -4.07
CA VAL A 77 3.44 -2.10 -5.29
C VAL A 77 3.67 -3.55 -5.68
N ASP A 78 3.22 -3.91 -6.89
CA ASP A 78 3.27 -5.27 -7.45
C ASP A 78 4.50 -5.45 -8.35
N TYR A 79 5.64 -5.83 -7.77
CA TYR A 79 6.88 -6.11 -8.49
C TYR A 79 6.88 -7.46 -9.23
N SER A 80 5.78 -8.20 -9.22
CA SER A 80 5.59 -9.29 -10.18
C SER A 80 5.29 -8.75 -11.59
N LYS A 81 5.03 -7.45 -11.73
CA LYS A 81 4.76 -6.77 -12.99
C LYS A 81 5.96 -5.93 -13.42
N ASN A 82 6.14 -5.80 -14.73
CA ASN A 82 7.14 -4.95 -15.35
C ASN A 82 6.88 -3.46 -15.06
N SER A 83 7.93 -2.64 -14.91
CA SER A 83 7.81 -1.19 -14.65
C SER A 83 7.17 -0.40 -15.79
N LYS A 84 7.17 -0.94 -17.02
CA LYS A 84 6.50 -0.37 -18.20
C LYS A 84 4.97 -0.44 -18.12
N VAL A 85 4.42 -1.12 -17.11
CA VAL A 85 3.00 -1.06 -16.77
C VAL A 85 2.81 -0.47 -15.38
N ARG A 86 1.63 0.11 -15.14
CA ARG A 86 1.27 0.63 -13.83
C ARG A 86 1.15 -0.52 -12.84
N ARG A 87 1.86 -0.43 -11.72
CA ARG A 87 1.96 -1.48 -10.69
C ARG A 87 1.91 -0.95 -9.26
N GLY A 88 1.80 0.37 -9.08
CA GLY A 88 1.48 0.99 -7.79
C GLY A 88 -0.02 1.22 -7.66
N TYR A 89 -0.60 0.83 -6.53
CA TYR A 89 -2.02 0.95 -6.23
C TYR A 89 -2.20 1.65 -4.89
N VAL A 90 -2.96 2.73 -4.84
CA VAL A 90 -3.47 3.27 -3.57
C VAL A 90 -4.88 2.71 -3.37
N ILE A 91 -5.09 1.98 -2.28
CA ILE A 91 -6.31 1.20 -2.02
C ILE A 91 -7.00 1.74 -0.78
N ASP A 92 -8.28 2.07 -0.89
CA ASP A 92 -9.17 2.26 0.26
C ASP A 92 -9.72 0.90 0.69
N VAL A 93 -9.25 0.40 1.82
CA VAL A 93 -9.62 -0.94 2.31
C VAL A 93 -11.04 -1.03 2.85
N ASN A 94 -11.65 0.10 3.23
CA ASN A 94 -13.03 0.11 3.72
C ASN A 94 -14.01 0.10 2.54
N ALA A 95 -13.70 0.88 1.50
CA ALA A 95 -14.51 0.94 0.29
C ALA A 95 -14.25 -0.24 -0.66
N CYS A 96 -13.15 -0.98 -0.46
CA CYS A 96 -12.66 -1.99 -1.40
C CYS A 96 -12.44 -1.39 -2.78
N ASP A 97 -11.81 -0.21 -2.83
CA ASP A 97 -11.68 0.59 -4.03
C ASP A 97 -10.22 0.99 -4.30
N VAL A 98 -9.90 1.28 -5.56
CA VAL A 98 -8.58 1.74 -5.99
C VAL A 98 -8.65 3.23 -6.25
N LEU A 99 -7.98 4.02 -5.41
CA LEU A 99 -7.97 5.48 -5.48
C LEU A 99 -6.97 6.02 -6.52
N ALA A 100 -5.87 5.29 -6.75
CA ALA A 100 -4.86 5.62 -7.74
C ALA A 100 -4.16 4.38 -8.29
N HIS A 101 -3.70 4.48 -9.54
CA HIS A 101 -2.95 3.43 -10.24
C HIS A 101 -1.80 4.05 -11.02
N GLU A 102 -0.58 3.77 -10.59
CA GLU A 102 0.62 4.49 -11.01
C GLU A 102 1.73 3.59 -11.52
N TYR A 103 2.59 4.17 -12.36
CA TYR A 103 3.89 3.59 -12.66
C TYR A 103 4.78 3.73 -11.43
N VAL A 104 5.47 2.65 -11.10
CA VAL A 104 6.48 2.65 -10.06
C VAL A 104 7.70 1.97 -10.64
N ALA A 105 8.79 2.70 -10.82
CA ALA A 105 10.06 2.14 -11.20
C ALA A 105 10.77 1.55 -9.97
N HIS A 106 11.77 0.74 -10.24
CA HIS A 106 12.86 0.46 -9.32
C HIS A 106 14.12 0.38 -10.19
N GLY A 107 15.27 0.31 -9.54
CA GLY A 107 16.48 -0.14 -10.22
C GLY A 107 17.30 -1.00 -9.28
N GLY A 108 18.55 -1.23 -9.60
CA GLY A 108 19.51 -1.66 -8.58
C GLY A 108 20.89 -1.22 -8.96
N THR A 109 21.01 0.03 -9.39
CA THR A 109 22.26 0.54 -9.90
C THR A 109 23.17 0.98 -8.75
N VAL A 110 24.39 0.45 -8.69
CA VAL A 110 25.45 1.03 -7.86
C VAL A 110 26.11 2.14 -8.68
N TYR A 111 26.18 3.35 -8.12
CA TYR A 111 26.89 4.48 -8.71
C TYR A 111 28.39 4.34 -8.38
N ASN A 112 29.09 3.56 -9.20
CA ASN A 112 30.55 3.47 -9.26
C ASN A 112 30.99 4.04 -10.65
N PRO A 113 32.28 4.19 -11.03
CA PRO A 113 32.64 4.68 -12.37
C PRO A 113 32.17 3.73 -13.49
N VAL A 114 31.59 2.57 -13.13
CA VAL A 114 30.78 1.72 -13.97
C VAL A 114 29.38 1.62 -13.34
N LEU A 115 28.34 2.04 -14.08
CA LEU A 115 26.95 1.84 -13.66
C LEU A 115 26.63 0.34 -13.71
N VAL A 116 26.60 -0.33 -12.55
CA VAL A 116 26.26 -1.76 -12.47
C VAL A 116 24.84 -1.91 -11.98
N ARG A 117 23.99 -2.55 -12.81
CA ARG A 117 22.57 -2.79 -12.54
C ARG A 117 22.43 -4.16 -11.85
N HIS A 118 22.20 -4.18 -10.55
CA HIS A 118 22.10 -5.41 -9.76
C HIS A 118 20.66 -5.89 -9.57
N GLY A 119 19.74 -4.96 -9.34
CA GLY A 119 18.33 -5.26 -9.05
C GLY A 119 17.51 -5.62 -10.28
N ASP A 120 17.87 -5.04 -11.42
CA ASP A 120 17.33 -5.32 -12.76
C ASP A 120 18.52 -5.38 -13.73
N PRO A 121 19.29 -6.49 -13.77
CA PRO A 121 20.51 -6.58 -14.54
C PRO A 121 20.33 -6.35 -16.04
N GLU A 122 19.21 -6.85 -16.59
CA GLU A 122 18.87 -6.71 -18.01
C GLU A 122 18.19 -5.38 -18.31
N HIS A 123 17.82 -4.61 -17.27
CA HIS A 123 17.13 -3.32 -17.37
C HIS A 123 15.81 -3.42 -18.13
N ASP A 124 15.10 -4.54 -17.93
CA ASP A 124 13.89 -4.86 -18.65
C ASP A 124 12.64 -4.27 -17.99
N GLY A 125 12.75 -3.86 -16.73
CA GLY A 125 11.70 -3.31 -15.88
C GLY A 125 11.24 -4.22 -14.72
N LEU A 126 11.75 -5.44 -14.63
CA LEU A 126 11.48 -6.41 -13.58
C LEU A 126 12.48 -6.28 -12.43
N LEU A 127 12.07 -6.61 -11.20
CA LEU A 127 12.95 -6.63 -10.03
C LEU A 127 13.51 -8.03 -9.86
N ASP A 128 14.59 -8.38 -10.54
CA ASP A 128 15.13 -9.75 -10.51
C ASP A 128 15.83 -10.08 -9.19
N LYS A 129 16.42 -9.08 -8.53
CA LYS A 129 17.20 -9.28 -7.30
C LYS A 129 16.90 -8.22 -6.25
N CYS A 130 16.74 -8.65 -5.00
CA CYS A 130 16.55 -7.76 -3.86
C CYS A 130 17.86 -7.50 -3.06
N VAL A 131 18.99 -7.86 -3.64
CA VAL A 131 20.34 -7.68 -3.09
C VAL A 131 21.28 -7.30 -4.22
N HIS A 132 22.30 -6.50 -3.92
CA HIS A 132 23.39 -6.21 -4.85
C HIS A 132 24.28 -7.44 -5.03
N ARG A 133 25.10 -7.45 -6.09
CA ARG A 133 26.02 -8.58 -6.38
C ARG A 133 27.07 -8.78 -5.29
N ASP A 134 27.46 -7.72 -4.59
CA ASP A 134 28.38 -7.75 -3.43
C ASP A 134 27.69 -8.20 -2.13
N GLY A 135 26.39 -8.56 -2.19
CA GLY A 135 25.57 -8.93 -1.04
C GLY A 135 25.00 -7.73 -0.27
N SER A 136 25.37 -6.50 -0.63
CA SER A 136 24.84 -5.29 0.01
C SER A 136 23.35 -5.12 -0.26
N ARG A 137 22.63 -4.54 0.69
CA ARG A 137 21.22 -4.14 0.55
C ARG A 137 21.03 -2.63 0.56
N LYS A 138 22.11 -1.85 0.45
CA LYS A 138 22.06 -0.38 0.46
C LYS A 138 21.17 0.12 -0.69
N ASN A 139 20.18 0.94 -0.37
CA ASN A 139 19.14 1.50 -1.25
C ASN A 139 18.24 0.46 -1.95
N MET A 140 18.44 -0.85 -1.75
CA MET A 140 17.63 -1.88 -2.39
C MET A 140 16.27 -2.07 -1.74
N THR A 141 15.21 -2.16 -2.53
CA THR A 141 13.90 -2.58 -2.04
C THR A 141 14.01 -3.97 -1.41
N ARG A 142 13.50 -4.11 -0.18
CA ARG A 142 13.24 -5.42 0.42
C ARG A 142 11.77 -5.78 0.20
N PRO A 143 11.44 -7.05 -0.03
CA PRO A 143 10.05 -7.45 -0.08
C PRO A 143 9.39 -7.28 1.30
N GLY A 144 8.08 -7.03 1.34
CA GLY A 144 7.30 -7.10 2.59
C GLY A 144 6.56 -5.84 3.00
N PHE A 145 6.23 -5.78 4.29
CA PHE A 145 5.39 -4.73 4.87
C PHE A 145 6.21 -3.60 5.46
N TYR A 146 5.75 -2.38 5.23
CA TYR A 146 6.34 -1.15 5.73
C TYR A 146 5.26 -0.23 6.27
N VAL A 147 5.67 0.75 7.06
CA VAL A 147 4.83 1.89 7.44
C VAL A 147 5.49 3.21 7.01
N THR A 148 4.71 4.15 6.49
CA THR A 148 5.22 5.48 6.15
C THR A 148 5.50 6.32 7.40
N ARG A 149 6.60 7.08 7.38
CA ARG A 149 7.11 7.88 8.52
C ARG A 149 7.40 9.32 8.13
N GLY A 150 6.61 9.88 7.21
CA GLY A 150 6.68 11.28 6.83
C GLY A 150 7.94 11.65 6.05
N CYS A 151 8.39 12.87 6.26
CA CYS A 151 9.35 13.57 5.40
C CYS A 151 10.72 12.88 5.32
N HIS A 152 11.17 12.58 4.10
CA HIS A 152 12.58 12.38 3.78
C HIS A 152 13.16 13.65 3.17
N MET A 153 13.96 14.38 3.94
CA MET A 153 14.79 15.47 3.44
C MET A 153 16.08 14.85 2.88
N THR A 154 16.44 15.24 1.67
CA THR A 154 17.65 14.77 1.01
C THR A 154 18.37 15.95 0.39
N GLN A 155 19.70 15.88 0.37
CA GLN A 155 20.54 16.81 -0.40
C GLN A 155 20.64 16.39 -1.88
N LYS A 156 20.06 15.24 -2.24
CA LYS A 156 19.91 14.83 -3.64
C LYS A 156 18.83 15.70 -4.28
N ASN A 157 18.99 16.01 -5.57
CA ASN A 157 18.01 16.78 -6.36
C ASN A 157 16.77 15.94 -6.71
N PHE A 158 16.12 15.33 -5.72
CA PHE A 158 14.83 14.69 -5.92
C PHE A 158 13.74 15.76 -6.02
N PRO A 159 12.75 15.59 -6.92
CA PRO A 159 11.57 16.44 -6.93
C PRO A 159 10.88 16.43 -5.55
N LEU A 160 10.36 17.59 -5.17
CA LEU A 160 9.71 17.76 -3.87
C LEU A 160 8.30 17.18 -3.90
N VAL A 161 8.02 16.23 -3.00
CA VAL A 161 6.71 15.58 -2.87
C VAL A 161 5.76 16.35 -1.94
N THR A 162 6.30 17.13 -1.00
CA THR A 162 5.54 18.08 -0.17
C THR A 162 6.50 19.02 0.54
N GLY A 163 6.21 20.33 0.63
CA GLY A 163 7.05 21.30 1.32
C GLY A 163 8.54 21.16 0.95
N VAL A 164 9.37 20.79 1.94
CA VAL A 164 10.83 20.57 1.80
C VAL A 164 11.23 19.10 1.62
N CYS A 165 10.25 18.20 1.47
CA CYS A 165 10.47 16.75 1.44
C CYS A 165 10.67 16.28 0.00
N GLY A 166 11.82 15.67 -0.28
CA GLY A 166 12.11 15.01 -1.56
C GLY A 166 11.61 13.56 -1.65
N GLY A 167 11.01 13.05 -0.57
CA GLY A 167 10.43 11.70 -0.53
C GLY A 167 9.72 11.39 0.78
N VAL A 168 9.27 10.15 0.91
CA VAL A 168 8.57 9.61 2.08
C VAL A 168 9.41 8.48 2.70
N LYS A 169 9.68 8.61 4.00
CA LYS A 169 10.35 7.56 4.78
C LYS A 169 9.44 6.34 4.87
N ILE A 170 10.01 5.15 4.70
CA ILE A 170 9.32 3.89 4.96
C ILE A 170 10.13 3.03 5.91
N TRP A 171 9.49 2.49 6.94
CA TRP A 171 10.12 1.62 7.94
C TRP A 171 9.60 0.20 7.77
N GLY A 172 10.50 -0.77 7.63
CA GLY A 172 10.12 -2.17 7.55
C GLY A 172 9.50 -2.67 8.84
N LEU A 173 8.50 -3.54 8.71
CA LEU A 173 7.75 -4.13 9.82
C LEU A 173 8.12 -5.59 10.05
N GLU A 174 9.09 -6.13 9.30
CA GLU A 174 9.48 -7.54 9.31
C GLU A 174 11.00 -7.66 9.41
N LYS A 175 11.50 -8.74 10.02
CA LYS A 175 12.95 -8.98 10.17
C LYS A 175 13.74 -8.92 8.85
N ARG A 176 13.10 -9.21 7.73
CA ARG A 176 13.77 -9.18 6.41
C ARG A 176 13.91 -7.77 5.83
N ASN A 177 13.15 -6.79 6.32
CA ASN A 177 13.13 -5.41 5.83
C ASN A 177 13.26 -4.35 6.94
N ASP A 178 13.48 -4.74 8.19
CA ASP A 178 13.67 -3.86 9.34
C ASP A 178 14.87 -2.90 9.17
N ASP A 179 15.86 -3.30 8.38
CA ASP A 179 17.03 -2.50 8.00
C ASP A 179 16.77 -1.51 6.84
N ALA A 180 15.60 -1.52 6.22
CA ALA A 180 15.37 -0.82 4.96
C ALA A 180 15.57 0.70 5.05
N TRP A 181 15.09 1.34 6.12
CA TRP A 181 15.28 2.77 6.33
C TRP A 181 16.76 3.11 6.56
N ALA A 182 17.46 2.37 7.43
CA ALA A 182 18.89 2.54 7.66
C ALA A 182 19.70 2.28 6.37
N GLY A 183 19.18 1.37 5.53
CA GLY A 183 19.70 1.08 4.20
C GLY A 183 19.42 2.17 3.17
N GLY A 184 18.63 3.21 3.46
CA GLY A 184 18.33 4.33 2.55
C GLY A 184 17.12 4.13 1.64
N VAL A 185 16.25 3.16 1.91
CA VAL A 185 15.03 2.94 1.11
C VAL A 185 13.96 3.93 1.48
N VAL A 186 13.46 4.64 0.47
CA VAL A 186 12.39 5.64 0.58
C VAL A 186 11.48 5.55 -0.63
N LEU A 187 10.25 6.04 -0.51
CA LEU A 187 9.46 6.39 -1.70
C LEU A 187 9.93 7.76 -2.17
N HIS A 188 10.29 7.92 -3.44
CA HIS A 188 10.68 9.22 -3.96
C HIS A 188 10.35 9.38 -5.44
N GLU A 189 10.46 10.61 -5.92
CA GLU A 189 10.37 10.92 -7.34
C GLU A 189 11.77 11.01 -7.95
N HIS A 190 11.85 10.83 -9.28
CA HIS A 190 13.10 11.01 -10.02
C HIS A 190 12.82 11.53 -11.42
N GLU A 191 13.50 12.61 -11.84
CA GLU A 191 13.37 13.23 -13.16
C GLU A 191 13.64 12.24 -14.30
N GLY A 192 14.62 11.34 -14.11
CA GLY A 192 14.98 10.31 -15.09
C GLY A 192 14.00 9.12 -15.21
N MET A 193 12.86 9.12 -14.50
CA MET A 193 11.91 8.01 -14.58
C MET A 193 11.24 7.88 -15.95
N PHE A 194 11.18 8.95 -16.74
CA PHE A 194 10.62 8.90 -18.09
C PHE A 194 11.68 9.23 -19.14
N GLU A 195 11.64 8.50 -20.25
CA GLU A 195 12.30 8.85 -21.51
C GLU A 195 11.21 9.00 -22.57
N GLY A 196 10.80 10.25 -22.82
CA GLY A 196 9.55 10.56 -23.51
C GLY A 196 8.35 10.04 -22.69
N ASP A 197 7.54 9.21 -23.32
CA ASP A 197 6.32 8.60 -22.78
C ASP A 197 6.55 7.19 -22.21
N LYS A 198 7.81 6.73 -22.14
CA LYS A 198 8.19 5.40 -21.63
C LYS A 198 8.83 5.49 -20.25
N VAL A 199 8.38 4.62 -19.33
CA VAL A 199 9.05 4.44 -18.03
C VAL A 199 10.44 3.84 -18.25
N LYS A 200 11.44 4.51 -17.70
CA LYS A 200 12.82 4.07 -17.65
C LYS A 200 13.09 3.45 -16.28
N PRO A 201 13.53 2.17 -16.20
CA PRO A 201 13.85 1.53 -14.93
C PRO A 201 15.18 2.06 -14.36
N GLU A 202 15.17 3.30 -13.87
CA GLU A 202 16.32 3.91 -13.20
C GLU A 202 16.17 3.84 -11.68
N GLY A 203 17.31 3.79 -10.98
CA GLY A 203 17.36 3.89 -9.53
C GLY A 203 18.38 2.97 -8.87
N GLN A 204 18.67 3.24 -7.60
CA GLN A 204 19.55 2.40 -6.77
C GLN A 204 18.79 1.32 -5.99
N GLY A 205 17.48 1.17 -6.24
CA GLY A 205 16.63 0.16 -5.61
C GLY A 205 15.41 0.66 -4.86
N CYS A 206 15.27 1.95 -4.62
CA CYS A 206 14.05 2.51 -4.04
C CYS A 206 12.85 2.39 -5.00
N PRO A 207 11.61 2.32 -4.49
CA PRO A 207 10.41 2.57 -5.29
C PRO A 207 10.40 4.02 -5.79
N ILE A 208 10.41 4.18 -7.11
CA ILE A 208 10.53 5.48 -7.77
C ILE A 208 9.25 5.81 -8.51
N PHE A 209 8.81 7.04 -8.35
CA PHE A 209 7.68 7.63 -9.06
C PHE A 209 8.17 8.73 -9.99
N ALA A 210 7.36 9.07 -10.99
CA ALA A 210 7.70 10.16 -11.88
C ALA A 210 7.43 11.50 -11.19
N PRO A 211 8.07 12.60 -11.63
CA PRO A 211 7.86 13.91 -11.06
C PRO A 211 6.37 14.27 -10.96
N GLY A 212 5.94 14.73 -9.79
CA GLY A 212 4.55 15.07 -9.45
C GLY A 212 3.65 13.89 -9.11
N ARG A 213 4.01 12.63 -9.46
CA ARG A 213 3.10 11.49 -9.26
C ARG A 213 2.99 11.06 -7.81
N LEU A 214 4.10 10.95 -7.08
CA LEU A 214 4.06 10.63 -5.65
C LEU A 214 3.47 11.80 -4.85
N LYS A 215 3.76 13.04 -5.26
CA LYS A 215 3.12 14.24 -4.73
C LYS A 215 1.59 14.15 -4.81
N ASP A 216 1.06 13.79 -5.97
CA ASP A 216 -0.39 13.63 -6.17
C ASP A 216 -0.99 12.55 -5.27
N LEU A 217 -0.23 11.51 -4.91
CA LEU A 217 -0.70 10.46 -4.01
C LEU A 217 -0.81 10.93 -2.55
N MET A 218 -0.14 12.02 -2.15
CA MET A 218 -0.17 12.51 -0.77
C MET A 218 -1.59 12.90 -0.30
N LYS A 219 -2.48 13.28 -1.23
CA LYS A 219 -3.90 13.57 -0.93
C LYS A 219 -4.68 12.36 -0.40
N PHE A 220 -4.13 11.15 -0.55
CA PHE A 220 -4.71 9.92 -0.03
C PHE A 220 -4.08 9.50 1.32
N GLU A 221 -3.47 10.44 2.04
CA GLU A 221 -2.97 10.23 3.41
C GLU A 221 -1.86 9.17 3.51
N ILE A 222 -1.14 8.88 2.42
CA ILE A 222 -0.05 7.87 2.45
C ILE A 222 1.26 8.41 3.05
N PHE A 223 1.33 9.69 3.44
CA PHE A 223 2.56 10.33 3.92
C PHE A 223 3.05 9.80 5.28
N GLN A 224 2.13 9.50 6.20
CA GLN A 224 2.47 9.07 7.56
C GLN A 224 1.47 8.05 8.10
N GLY A 225 1.98 6.92 8.58
CA GLY A 225 1.19 5.88 9.23
C GLY A 225 0.43 4.96 8.27
N ALA A 226 0.61 5.12 6.96
CA ALA A 226 0.02 4.23 5.97
C ALA A 226 0.84 2.96 5.80
N LEU A 227 0.15 1.83 5.61
CA LEU A 227 0.81 0.60 5.22
C LEU A 227 1.32 0.74 3.78
N VAL A 228 2.56 0.34 3.57
CA VAL A 228 3.11 0.12 2.23
C VAL A 228 3.45 -1.36 2.12
N TYR A 229 2.93 -2.03 1.10
CA TYR A 229 3.24 -3.43 0.83
C TYR A 229 3.96 -3.54 -0.51
N LEU A 230 5.21 -3.97 -0.47
CA LEU A 230 6.03 -4.23 -1.65
C LEU A 230 5.98 -5.72 -1.94
N TYR A 231 5.13 -6.11 -2.89
CA TYR A 231 4.97 -7.50 -3.30
C TYR A 231 6.04 -7.86 -4.34
N VAL A 232 7.04 -8.64 -3.91
CA VAL A 232 8.16 -9.08 -4.77
C VAL A 232 8.28 -10.61 -4.69
N PRO A 233 7.42 -11.36 -5.41
CA PRO A 233 7.38 -12.83 -5.28
C PRO A 233 8.70 -13.53 -5.65
N GLN A 234 9.50 -12.93 -6.52
CA GLN A 234 10.79 -13.46 -6.99
C GLN A 234 11.91 -13.40 -5.94
N CYS A 235 11.75 -12.60 -4.87
CA CYS A 235 12.72 -12.52 -3.77
C CYS A 235 12.37 -13.41 -2.57
N GLY A 236 11.50 -14.40 -2.76
CA GLY A 236 11.08 -15.36 -1.75
C GLY A 236 9.88 -14.90 -0.89
N PRO A 237 9.26 -15.84 -0.15
CA PRO A 237 8.10 -15.55 0.68
C PRO A 237 8.40 -14.54 1.80
N ALA A 238 7.36 -13.80 2.19
CA ALA A 238 7.35 -12.94 3.39
C ALA A 238 7.21 -13.80 4.65
#